data_AF-A0A2X1PQ11-F1
#
_entry.id   AF-A0A2X1PQ11-F1
#
_cell.length_a   1.000
_cell.length_b   1.000
_cell.length_c   1.000
_cell.angle_alpha   90.00
_cell.angle_beta   90.00
_cell.angle_gamma   90.00
#
_symmetry.space_group_name_H-M   'P 1'
#
loop_
_entity.id
_entity.type
_entity.pdbx_description
1 polymer ?
#
loop_
_entity_poly.entity_id
_entity_poly.type
_entity_poly.pdbx_seq_one_letter_code
_entity_poly.pdbx_strand_id
1 'polypeptide(L)'
;MLYFDRPFSIGDWIRSPDRNIEGTVAEIGWRITKITTFDNRPLYVPNSLFSSISVENPGRMTNRRITTTIGLRYEDAAKVGVIVEAVREMLKNHPAIDQRQTLLVYFNQFADSSLNIMVYCFTKTTVWAEWLAAQQDVYLKIIDIVQSHGADFAFPSQTLYMDNITPPEQGR
;
A
#
# COMPACT_ATOMS: atom_id res chain seq x y z
N MET A 1 10.01 12.94 29.40
CA MET A 1 10.00 14.25 28.65
C MET A 1 11.22 14.32 27.71
N LEU A 2 11.06 13.80 26.48
CA LEU A 2 12.04 13.60 25.38
C LEU A 2 13.41 12.96 25.72
N TYR A 3 14.16 13.49 26.68
CA TYR A 3 15.46 12.95 27.11
C TYR A 3 15.34 11.62 27.86
N PHE A 4 14.22 11.39 28.55
CA PHE A 4 13.97 10.17 29.32
C PHE A 4 13.31 9.06 28.48
N ASP A 5 12.41 9.41 27.56
CA ASP A 5 11.64 8.43 26.76
C ASP A 5 12.26 8.17 25.38
N ARG A 6 13.18 9.05 24.92
CA ARG A 6 13.90 9.03 23.62
C ARG A 6 13.13 8.31 22.49
N PRO A 7 11.98 8.86 22.06
CA PRO A 7 11.18 8.25 20.99
C PRO A 7 11.95 8.14 19.66
N PHE A 8 12.99 8.95 19.48
CA PHE A 8 13.87 8.96 18.31
C PHE A 8 15.30 9.39 18.66
N SER A 9 16.23 9.08 17.77
CA SER A 9 17.65 9.43 17.83
C SER A 9 18.06 10.26 16.62
N ILE A 10 19.23 10.89 16.68
CA ILE A 10 19.84 11.53 15.51
C ILE A 10 20.00 10.47 14.40
N GLY A 11 19.56 10.81 13.18
CA GLY A 11 19.53 9.90 12.03
C GLY A 11 18.19 9.20 11.83
N ASP A 12 17.28 9.19 12.81
CA ASP A 12 15.96 8.60 12.64
C ASP A 12 15.11 9.48 11.71
N TRP A 13 14.44 8.84 10.75
CA TRP A 13 13.30 9.47 10.09
C TRP A 13 12.10 9.41 11.03
N ILE A 14 11.52 10.58 11.30
CA ILE A 14 10.32 10.73 12.11
C ILE A 14 9.20 11.42 11.33
N ARG A 15 7.97 11.14 11.73
CA ARG A 15 6.77 11.75 11.18
C ARG A 15 5.76 12.04 12.29
N SER A 16 5.14 13.21 12.25
CA SER A 16 4.02 13.58 13.09
C SER A 16 2.89 14.14 12.22
N PRO A 17 1.85 13.33 11.95
CA PRO A 17 0.70 13.75 11.16
C PRO A 17 -0.01 14.98 11.76
N ASP A 18 -0.05 15.08 13.10
CA ASP A 18 -0.74 16.13 13.86
C ASP A 18 -0.24 17.54 13.54
N ARG A 19 1.05 17.66 13.16
CA ARG A 19 1.73 18.94 12.93
C ARG A 19 2.40 19.04 11.56
N ASN A 20 2.14 18.07 10.68
CA ASN A 20 2.80 17.96 9.37
C ASN A 20 4.34 18.06 9.45
N ILE A 21 4.91 17.41 10.48
CA ILE A 21 6.36 17.36 10.70
C ILE A 21 6.85 16.05 10.12
N GLU A 22 7.75 16.09 9.15
CA GLU A 22 8.28 14.88 8.51
C GLU A 22 9.71 15.09 8.01
N GLY A 23 10.61 14.18 8.37
CA GLY A 23 12.01 14.22 7.92
C GLY A 23 12.98 13.51 8.87
N THR A 24 14.26 13.61 8.56
CA THR A 24 15.33 12.95 9.32
C THR A 24 15.87 13.87 10.41
N VAL A 25 15.98 13.36 11.64
CA VAL A 25 16.53 14.10 12.77
C VAL A 25 18.02 14.38 12.52
N ALA A 26 18.38 15.63 12.31
CA ALA A 26 19.76 16.06 12.07
C ALA A 26 20.50 16.36 13.37
N GLU A 27 19.81 16.97 14.34
CA GLU A 27 20.41 17.39 15.61
C GLU A 27 19.35 17.46 16.71
N ILE A 28 19.70 17.03 17.93
CA ILE A 28 18.86 17.19 19.13
C ILE A 28 19.59 18.14 20.08
N GLY A 29 19.19 19.40 20.08
CA GLY A 29 19.70 20.41 21.01
C GLY A 29 18.92 20.40 22.33
N TRP A 30 19.35 21.24 23.27
CA TRP A 30 18.74 21.35 24.60
C TRP A 30 17.25 21.73 24.56
N ARG A 31 16.86 22.66 23.67
CA ARG A 31 15.47 23.15 23.54
C ARG A 31 14.81 22.84 22.20
N ILE A 32 15.60 22.59 21.17
CA ILE A 32 15.13 22.49 19.79
C ILE A 32 15.76 21.26 19.15
N THR A 33 14.95 20.52 18.40
CA THR A 33 15.38 19.46 17.50
C THR A 33 15.37 20.00 16.07
N LYS A 34 16.46 19.80 15.34
CA LYS A 34 16.56 20.12 13.92
C LYS A 34 16.25 18.86 13.11
N ILE A 35 15.29 18.98 12.21
CA ILE A 35 14.86 17.92 11.28
C ILE A 35 15.18 18.40 9.87
N THR A 36 15.75 17.54 9.03
CA THR A 36 15.90 17.81 7.61
C THR A 36 14.71 17.19 6.89
N THR A 37 13.86 18.03 6.29
CA THR A 37 12.70 17.56 5.52
C THR A 37 13.16 16.87 4.23
N PHE A 38 12.25 16.15 3.56
CA PHE A 38 12.53 15.53 2.26
C PHE A 38 12.87 16.54 1.15
N ASP A 39 12.43 17.79 1.28
CA ASP A 39 12.83 18.89 0.41
C ASP A 39 14.21 19.48 0.77
N ASN A 40 14.99 18.79 1.61
CA ASN A 40 16.27 19.24 2.16
C ASN A 40 16.21 20.59 2.91
N ARG A 41 15.05 20.93 3.50
CA ARG A 41 14.89 22.16 4.29
C ARG A 41 15.10 21.86 5.78
N PRO A 42 15.83 22.72 6.52
CA PRO A 42 15.93 22.58 7.96
C PRO A 42 14.63 23.04 8.62
N LEU A 43 14.02 22.14 9.40
CA LEU A 43 12.86 22.38 10.25
C LEU A 43 13.28 22.35 11.71
N TYR A 44 12.99 23.42 12.44
CA TYR A 44 13.36 23.56 13.85
C TYR A 44 12.11 23.38 14.73
N VAL A 45 12.12 22.34 15.55
CA VAL A 45 10.96 21.97 16.37
C VAL A 45 11.31 22.09 17.86
N PRO A 46 10.54 22.84 18.67
CA PRO A 46 10.73 22.88 20.11
C PRO A 46 10.55 21.50 20.76
N ASN A 47 11.46 21.12 21.66
CA ASN A 47 11.44 19.81 22.32
C ASN A 47 10.15 19.59 23.13
N SER A 48 9.57 20.65 23.70
CA SER A 48 8.30 20.58 24.43
C SER A 48 7.11 20.15 23.55
N LEU A 49 7.20 20.33 22.23
CA LEU A 49 6.12 19.94 21.33
C LEU A 49 5.97 18.42 21.28
N PHE A 50 7.08 17.67 21.30
CA PHE A 50 7.08 16.21 21.18
C PHE A 50 6.44 15.47 22.35
N SER A 51 6.23 16.11 23.51
CA SER A 51 5.45 15.53 24.60
C SER A 51 3.94 15.61 24.38
N SER A 52 3.49 16.38 23.39
CA SER A 52 2.07 16.67 23.14
C SER A 52 1.57 16.22 21.76
N ILE A 53 2.43 15.57 20.97
CA ILE A 53 2.10 15.09 19.62
C ILE A 53 2.48 13.61 19.50
N SER A 54 1.79 12.90 18.63
CA SER A 54 2.19 11.54 18.26
C SER A 54 3.38 11.59 17.31
N VAL A 55 4.36 10.70 17.52
CA VAL A 55 5.54 10.57 16.66
C VAL A 55 5.64 9.14 16.15
N GLU A 56 5.55 8.97 14.84
CA GLU A 56 5.91 7.75 14.13
C GLU A 56 7.42 7.77 13.90
N ASN A 57 8.11 6.68 14.22
CA ASN A 57 9.53 6.50 13.91
C ASN A 57 9.72 5.37 12.89
N PRO A 58 9.57 5.67 11.58
CA PRO A 58 9.92 4.75 10.51
C PRO A 58 11.35 4.21 10.58
N GLY A 59 12.29 4.94 11.18
CA GLY A 59 13.68 4.49 11.39
C GLY A 59 13.80 3.22 12.24
N ARG A 60 12.82 2.94 13.11
CA ARG A 60 12.77 1.74 13.97
C ARG A 60 11.86 0.63 13.45
N MET A 61 11.35 0.77 12.24
CA MET A 61 10.46 -0.22 11.62
C MET A 61 11.24 -1.52 11.31
N THR A 62 10.62 -2.67 11.57
CA THR A 62 11.25 -3.99 11.30
C THR A 62 11.01 -4.48 9.88
N ASN A 63 9.89 -4.08 9.27
CA ASN A 63 9.46 -4.52 7.95
C ASN A 63 8.62 -3.43 7.28
N ARG A 64 8.72 -3.27 5.95
CA ARG A 64 7.78 -2.43 5.19
C ARG A 64 6.59 -3.26 4.72
N ARG A 65 5.40 -2.66 4.79
CA ARG A 65 4.17 -3.27 4.29
C ARG A 65 4.00 -3.04 2.79
N ILE A 66 3.58 -4.06 2.06
CA ILE A 66 2.97 -3.96 0.74
C ILE A 66 1.47 -4.22 0.91
N THR A 67 0.65 -3.24 0.55
CA THR A 67 -0.81 -3.36 0.55
C THR A 67 -1.34 -2.86 -0.77
N THR A 68 -2.14 -3.66 -1.45
CA THR A 68 -2.78 -3.28 -2.72
C THR A 68 -4.10 -4.03 -2.91
N THR A 69 -4.97 -3.47 -3.74
CA THR A 69 -6.22 -4.09 -4.18
C THR A 69 -6.16 -4.29 -5.68
N ILE A 70 -6.36 -5.52 -6.12
CA ILE A 70 -6.41 -5.91 -7.52
C ILE A 70 -7.88 -6.07 -7.91
N GLY A 71 -8.34 -5.37 -8.94
CA GLY A 71 -9.68 -5.57 -9.50
C GLY A 71 -9.65 -6.49 -10.71
N LEU A 72 -10.42 -7.57 -10.70
CA LEU A 72 -10.68 -8.42 -11.86
C LEU A 72 -12.04 -8.12 -12.47
N ARG A 73 -12.22 -8.38 -13.77
CA ARG A 73 -13.53 -8.24 -14.43
C ARG A 73 -14.56 -9.20 -13.86
N TYR A 74 -15.83 -8.80 -13.86
CA TYR A 74 -16.93 -9.69 -13.45
C TYR A 74 -17.06 -10.94 -14.32
N GLU A 75 -16.71 -10.85 -15.60
CA GLU A 75 -16.66 -11.97 -16.55
C GLU A 75 -15.69 -13.07 -16.11
N ASP A 76 -14.66 -12.71 -15.33
CA ASP A 76 -13.63 -13.62 -14.84
C ASP A 76 -13.93 -14.16 -13.43
N ALA A 77 -15.15 -14.01 -12.92
CA ALA A 77 -15.55 -14.42 -11.57
C ALA A 77 -15.16 -15.87 -11.21
N ALA A 78 -15.30 -16.79 -12.16
CA ALA A 78 -14.96 -18.21 -11.97
C ALA A 78 -13.46 -18.43 -11.69
N LYS A 79 -12.58 -17.50 -12.11
CA LYS A 79 -11.13 -17.60 -11.98
C LYS A 79 -10.60 -16.93 -10.70
N VAL A 80 -11.42 -16.14 -10.01
CA VAL A 80 -10.99 -15.40 -8.80
C VAL A 80 -10.37 -16.33 -7.76
N GLY A 81 -11.01 -17.47 -7.48
CA GLY A 81 -10.51 -18.42 -6.48
C GLY A 81 -9.11 -18.96 -6.81
N VAL A 82 -8.88 -19.38 -8.06
CA VAL A 82 -7.57 -19.92 -8.46
C VAL A 82 -6.49 -18.84 -8.49
N ILE A 83 -6.82 -17.62 -8.91
CA ILE A 83 -5.88 -16.48 -8.92
C ILE A 83 -5.49 -16.10 -7.50
N VAL A 84 -6.45 -16.05 -6.56
CA VAL A 84 -6.17 -15.78 -5.14
C VAL A 84 -5.17 -16.77 -4.57
N GLU A 85 -5.35 -18.07 -4.81
CA GLU A 85 -4.42 -19.10 -4.34
C GLU A 85 -3.05 -19.00 -5.01
N ALA A 86 -3.00 -18.79 -6.34
CA ALA A 86 -1.75 -18.63 -7.07
C ALA A 86 -0.92 -17.42 -6.59
N VAL A 87 -1.57 -16.27 -6.37
CA VAL A 87 -0.91 -15.07 -5.80
C VAL A 87 -0.43 -15.34 -4.38
N ARG A 88 -1.23 -16.04 -3.56
CA ARG A 88 -0.83 -16.42 -2.20
C ARG A 88 0.40 -17.32 -2.19
N GLU A 89 0.44 -18.32 -3.06
CA GLU A 89 1.57 -19.23 -3.20
C GLU A 89 2.82 -18.51 -3.71
N MET A 90 2.68 -17.63 -4.71
CA MET A 90 3.78 -16.79 -5.19
C MET A 90 4.39 -15.96 -4.07
N LEU A 91 3.57 -15.29 -3.25
CA LEU A 91 4.06 -14.50 -2.12
C LEU A 91 4.72 -15.34 -1.03
N LYS A 92 4.22 -16.57 -0.78
CA LYS A 92 4.83 -17.50 0.19
C LYS A 92 6.24 -17.94 -0.22
N ASN A 93 6.48 -18.02 -1.52
CA ASN A 93 7.77 -18.42 -2.11
C ASN A 93 8.66 -17.23 -2.48
N HIS A 94 8.19 -15.99 -2.28
CA HIS A 94 8.90 -14.80 -2.73
C HIS A 94 10.10 -14.47 -1.81
N PRO A 95 11.32 -14.32 -2.34
CA PRO A 95 12.54 -14.17 -1.52
C PRO A 95 12.56 -12.88 -0.69
N ALA A 96 11.97 -11.80 -1.20
CA ALA A 96 11.90 -10.51 -0.51
C ALA A 96 10.80 -10.39 0.55
N ILE A 97 9.84 -11.33 0.59
CA ILE A 97 8.68 -11.30 1.50
C ILE A 97 9.02 -12.04 2.79
N ASP A 98 8.69 -11.43 3.93
CA ASP A 98 8.88 -12.02 5.25
C ASP A 98 7.74 -12.95 5.60
N GLN A 99 8.03 -14.25 5.60
CA GLN A 99 7.06 -15.32 5.84
C GLN A 99 6.68 -15.47 7.32
N ARG A 100 7.36 -14.76 8.24
CA ARG A 100 7.01 -14.74 9.66
C ARG A 100 5.93 -13.71 9.97
N GLN A 101 5.72 -12.75 9.06
CA GLN A 101 4.73 -11.70 9.19
C GLN A 101 3.40 -12.10 8.56
N THR A 102 2.36 -11.31 8.82
CA THR A 102 1.04 -11.51 8.25
C THR A 102 1.06 -11.42 6.73
N LEU A 103 0.59 -12.47 6.07
CA LEU A 103 0.38 -12.56 4.62
C LEU A 103 -1.08 -12.90 4.37
N LEU A 104 -1.82 -11.98 3.75
CA LEU A 104 -3.24 -12.12 3.43
C LEU A 104 -3.45 -11.88 1.95
N VAL A 105 -4.14 -12.81 1.30
CA VAL A 105 -4.62 -12.67 -0.09
C VAL A 105 -6.03 -13.20 -0.14
N TYR A 106 -7.00 -12.30 -0.33
CA TYR A 106 -8.43 -12.64 -0.26
C TYR A 106 -9.24 -11.79 -1.23
N PHE A 107 -10.19 -12.43 -1.91
CA PHE A 107 -11.31 -11.71 -2.51
C PHE A 107 -12.17 -11.12 -1.38
N ASN A 108 -12.27 -9.79 -1.31
CA ASN A 108 -12.84 -9.11 -0.15
C ASN A 108 -13.95 -8.10 -0.47
N GLN A 109 -14.18 -7.79 -1.76
CA GLN A 109 -15.18 -6.80 -2.13
C GLN A 109 -15.69 -7.02 -3.56
N PHE A 110 -17.02 -6.93 -3.72
CA PHE A 110 -17.67 -6.65 -4.99
C PHE A 110 -17.74 -5.13 -5.15
N ALA A 111 -17.10 -4.57 -6.17
CA ALA A 111 -17.10 -3.13 -6.47
C ALA A 111 -17.77 -2.87 -7.83
N ASP A 112 -18.19 -1.64 -8.08
CA ASP A 112 -19.10 -1.29 -9.19
C ASP A 112 -18.71 -1.84 -10.57
N SER A 113 -17.41 -1.94 -10.86
CA SER A 113 -16.89 -2.50 -12.11
C SER A 113 -15.83 -3.59 -11.90
N SER A 114 -15.65 -4.10 -10.68
CA SER A 114 -14.55 -5.03 -10.38
C SER A 114 -14.82 -6.00 -9.23
N LEU A 115 -14.22 -7.19 -9.35
CA LEU A 115 -14.07 -8.16 -8.27
C LEU A 115 -12.71 -7.91 -7.58
N ASN A 116 -12.74 -7.38 -6.37
CA ASN A 116 -11.54 -6.92 -5.67
C ASN A 116 -10.87 -8.02 -4.84
N ILE A 117 -9.58 -8.21 -5.09
CA ILE A 117 -8.68 -9.08 -4.34
C ILE A 117 -7.72 -8.18 -3.54
N MET A 118 -7.78 -8.26 -2.23
CA MET A 118 -6.85 -7.61 -1.33
C MET A 118 -5.57 -8.45 -1.21
N VAL A 119 -4.42 -7.80 -1.39
CA VAL A 119 -3.08 -8.35 -1.15
C VAL A 119 -2.40 -7.55 -0.05
N TYR A 120 -1.95 -8.26 0.98
CA TYR A 120 -1.34 -7.68 2.16
C TYR A 120 -0.15 -8.55 2.61
N CYS A 121 1.06 -8.00 2.58
CA CYS A 121 2.26 -8.71 3.04
C CYS A 121 3.33 -7.72 3.53
N PHE A 122 4.41 -8.25 4.10
CA PHE A 122 5.54 -7.46 4.59
C PHE A 122 6.85 -7.90 3.93
N THR A 123 7.71 -6.96 3.59
CA THR A 123 9.05 -7.24 3.09
C THR A 123 10.03 -7.49 4.23
N LYS A 124 11.11 -8.24 3.95
CA LYS A 124 12.23 -8.41 4.88
C LYS A 124 13.05 -7.12 5.06
N THR A 125 13.11 -6.31 4.01
CA THR A 125 13.87 -5.04 4.01
C THR A 125 13.03 -3.88 4.54
N THR A 126 13.73 -2.92 5.14
CA THR A 126 13.22 -1.63 5.57
C THR A 126 13.74 -0.48 4.70
N VAL A 127 14.72 -0.77 3.83
CA VAL A 127 15.32 0.17 2.89
C VAL A 127 14.31 0.50 1.80
N TRP A 128 14.10 1.80 1.57
CA TRP A 128 13.04 2.26 0.67
C TRP A 128 13.23 1.75 -0.76
N ALA A 129 14.42 1.92 -1.35
CA ALA A 129 14.70 1.52 -2.72
C ALA A 129 14.51 0.00 -2.93
N GLU A 130 14.98 -0.82 -1.98
CA GLU A 130 14.81 -2.28 -2.04
C GLU A 130 13.34 -2.70 -1.87
N TRP A 131 12.59 -2.02 -1.01
CA TRP A 131 11.15 -2.24 -0.87
C TRP A 131 10.39 -1.89 -2.15
N LEU A 132 10.74 -0.78 -2.82
CA LEU A 132 10.15 -0.40 -4.12
C LEU A 132 10.42 -1.47 -5.18
N ALA A 133 11.66 -2.00 -5.23
CA ALA A 133 12.01 -3.08 -6.14
C ALA A 133 11.21 -4.36 -5.84
N ALA A 134 11.07 -4.74 -4.57
CA ALA A 134 10.27 -5.90 -4.16
C ALA A 134 8.78 -5.70 -4.49
N GLN A 135 8.24 -4.50 -4.28
CA GLN A 135 6.86 -4.16 -4.61
C GLN A 135 6.61 -4.27 -6.12
N GLN A 136 7.52 -3.73 -6.94
CA GLN A 136 7.42 -3.83 -8.40
C GLN A 136 7.44 -5.30 -8.86
N ASP A 137 8.37 -6.12 -8.36
CA ASP A 137 8.45 -7.53 -8.73
C ASP A 137 7.17 -8.29 -8.36
N VAL A 138 6.62 -8.05 -7.17
CA VAL A 138 5.33 -8.61 -6.73
C VAL A 138 4.20 -8.20 -7.69
N TYR A 139 4.10 -6.93 -8.08
CA TYR A 139 3.05 -6.45 -8.97
C TYR A 139 3.15 -7.07 -10.38
N LEU A 140 4.36 -7.17 -10.94
CA LEU A 140 4.57 -7.78 -12.24
C LEU A 140 4.20 -9.28 -12.21
N LYS A 141 4.61 -10.01 -11.17
CA LYS A 141 4.21 -11.42 -11.00
C LYS A 141 2.71 -11.61 -10.86
N ILE A 142 2.02 -10.68 -10.19
CA ILE A 142 0.56 -10.70 -10.10
C ILE A 142 -0.07 -10.53 -11.49
N ILE A 143 0.45 -9.61 -12.31
CA ILE A 143 0.02 -9.43 -13.71
C ILE A 143 0.18 -10.73 -14.49
N ASP A 144 1.36 -11.35 -14.41
CA ASP A 144 1.64 -12.61 -15.10
C ASP A 144 0.70 -13.73 -14.65
N ILE A 145 0.43 -13.85 -13.35
CA ILE A 145 -0.51 -14.85 -12.80
C ILE A 145 -1.92 -14.62 -13.36
N VAL A 146 -2.44 -13.41 -13.27
CA VAL A 146 -3.79 -13.06 -13.76
C VAL A 146 -3.93 -13.41 -15.25
N GLN A 147 -2.96 -13.00 -16.05
CA GLN A 147 -2.96 -13.25 -17.49
C GLN A 147 -2.76 -14.73 -17.85
N SER A 148 -1.93 -15.47 -17.10
CA SER A 148 -1.71 -16.91 -17.31
C SER A 148 -2.96 -17.75 -17.07
N HIS A 149 -3.87 -17.28 -16.20
CA HIS A 149 -5.18 -17.88 -15.97
C HIS A 149 -6.25 -17.37 -16.97
N GLY A 150 -5.85 -16.55 -17.94
CA GLY A 150 -6.73 -15.97 -18.96
C GLY A 150 -7.74 -14.98 -18.40
N ALA A 151 -7.51 -14.40 -17.22
CA ALA A 151 -8.30 -13.30 -16.68
C ALA A 151 -7.67 -11.96 -17.05
N ASP A 152 -8.43 -10.88 -16.88
CA ASP A 152 -7.92 -9.53 -17.08
C ASP A 152 -8.34 -8.59 -15.94
N PHE A 153 -7.61 -7.50 -15.83
CA PHE A 153 -7.88 -6.45 -14.86
C PHE A 153 -9.13 -5.66 -15.25
N ALA A 154 -9.91 -5.33 -14.24
CA ALA A 154 -11.04 -4.43 -14.41
C ALA A 154 -10.55 -3.00 -14.64
N PHE A 155 -11.23 -2.32 -15.55
CA PHE A 155 -11.20 -0.88 -15.72
C PHE A 155 -12.64 -0.38 -15.58
N PRO A 156 -12.85 0.90 -15.23
CA PRO A 156 -14.19 1.46 -15.14
C PRO A 156 -14.95 1.24 -16.46
N SER A 157 -16.08 0.51 -16.38
CA SER A 157 -16.87 0.12 -17.55
C SER A 157 -18.36 0.30 -17.26
N GLN A 158 -19.12 0.74 -18.27
CA GLN A 158 -20.58 0.86 -18.18
C GLN A 158 -21.23 -0.05 -19.22
N THR A 159 -22.21 -0.82 -18.78
CA THR A 159 -23.07 -1.61 -19.66
C THR A 159 -24.32 -0.81 -19.98
N LEU A 160 -24.51 -0.45 -21.25
CA LEU A 160 -25.71 0.23 -21.72
C LEU A 160 -26.76 -0.81 -22.14
N TYR A 161 -27.87 -0.86 -21.43
CA TYR A 161 -29.06 -1.59 -21.85
C TYR A 161 -29.85 -0.70 -22.82
N MET A 162 -29.82 -1.05 -24.11
CA MET A 162 -30.67 -0.39 -25.11
C MET A 162 -31.97 -1.18 -25.22
N ASP A 163 -33.07 -0.59 -24.74
CA ASP A 163 -34.40 -1.11 -25.02
C ASP A 163 -34.67 -0.94 -26.52
N ASN A 164 -34.94 -2.04 -27.22
CA ASN A 164 -35.45 -1.99 -28.58
C ASN A 164 -36.86 -1.40 -28.53
N ILE A 165 -36.97 -0.10 -28.73
CA ILE A 165 -38.25 0.56 -28.97
C ILE A 165 -38.74 0.04 -30.32
N THR A 166 -39.59 -0.99 -30.29
CA THR A 166 -40.32 -1.44 -31.48
C THR A 166 -41.07 -0.23 -32.05
N PRO A 167 -40.80 0.19 -33.29
CA PRO A 167 -41.56 1.27 -33.90
C PRO A 167 -43.04 0.89 -33.88
N PRO A 168 -43.96 1.81 -33.56
CA PRO A 168 -45.38 1.50 -33.62
C PRO A 168 -45.71 1.03 -35.04
N GLU A 169 -46.37 -0.14 -35.16
CA GLU A 169 -46.92 -0.60 -36.42
C GLU A 169 -47.76 0.54 -37.02
N GLN A 170 -47.31 1.07 -38.16
CA GLN A 170 -48.14 1.98 -38.95
C GLN A 170 -49.37 1.18 -39.38
N GLY A 171 -50.49 1.44 -38.70
CA GLY A 171 -51.75 0.78 -38.97
C GLY A 171 -52.23 1.06 -40.39
N ARG A 172 -52.50 -0.04 -41.11
CA ARG A 172 -53.32 -0.24 -42.32
C ARG A 172 -53.24 0.76 -43.47
#